data_AF-A0ABD1VM75-F1
#
_entry.id   AF-A0ABD1VM75-F1
#
_cell.length_a   1.000
_cell.length_b   1.000
_cell.length_c   1.000
_cell.angle_alpha   90.00
_cell.angle_beta   90.00
_cell.angle_gamma   90.00
#
_symmetry.space_group_name_H-M   'P 1'
#
loop_
_entity.id
_entity.type
_entity.pdbx_description
1 polymer ?
#
loop_
_entity_poly.entity_id
_entity_poly.type
_entity_poly.pdbx_seq_one_letter_code
_entity_poly.pdbx_strand_id
1 'polypeptide(L)'
;MGTPIVHGNIKSSNILLDSDYTVKVALPSPDGCADMSGYLDLEAYLLGKLTNKSDVYSFGIVLAELLTGEKLLNIDRPEGEEFLGKYFVSAIKEDRMREILVQRLVEMVDIEQLKKVAMLTERCLRDQSEERPTMFEVATELQNVILELDNDPRS
;
A
#
# COMPACT_ATOMS: atom_id res chain seq x y z
N MET A 1 -5.65 -24.70 -13.39
CA MET A 1 -6.33 -23.56 -12.73
C MET A 1 -6.18 -23.76 -11.22
N GLY A 2 -5.18 -23.13 -10.61
CA GLY A 2 -4.97 -23.22 -9.16
C GLY A 2 -5.92 -22.28 -8.43
N THR A 3 -6.43 -22.71 -7.27
CA THR A 3 -7.25 -21.87 -6.39
C THR A 3 -6.43 -20.66 -5.95
N PRO A 4 -6.91 -19.41 -6.11
CA PRO A 4 -6.21 -18.23 -5.61
C PRO A 4 -6.00 -18.35 -4.10
N ILE A 5 -4.75 -18.19 -3.64
CA ILE A 5 -4.40 -18.19 -2.22
C ILE A 5 -4.52 -16.74 -1.74
N VAL A 6 -5.49 -16.47 -0.88
CA VAL A 6 -5.62 -15.21 -0.14
C VAL A 6 -4.59 -15.23 0.99
N HIS A 7 -3.74 -14.21 1.09
CA HIS A 7 -2.70 -14.13 2.12
C HIS A 7 -3.30 -13.81 3.49
N GLY A 8 -4.21 -12.84 3.57
CA GLY A 8 -5.00 -12.58 4.76
C GLY A 8 -4.27 -11.90 5.92
N ASN A 9 -2.97 -11.62 5.76
CA ASN A 9 -2.12 -11.00 6.79
C ASN A 9 -0.99 -10.16 6.18
N ILE A 10 -1.31 -9.36 5.15
CA ILE A 10 -0.36 -8.38 4.62
C ILE A 10 -0.33 -7.19 5.59
N LYS A 11 0.80 -6.96 6.24
CA LYS A 11 1.10 -5.79 7.09
C LYS A 11 2.58 -5.49 6.98
N SER A 12 2.97 -4.24 7.24
CA SER A 12 4.39 -3.85 7.26
C SER A 12 5.22 -4.64 8.26
N SER A 13 4.65 -5.04 9.40
CA SER A 13 5.29 -5.94 10.37
C SER A 13 5.53 -7.37 9.85
N ASN A 14 4.86 -7.77 8.77
CA ASN A 14 5.04 -9.06 8.11
C ASN A 14 5.82 -8.92 6.80
N ILE A 15 6.30 -7.73 6.45
CA ILE A 15 7.17 -7.48 5.30
C ILE A 15 8.58 -7.35 5.86
N LEU A 16 9.26 -8.49 5.94
CA LEU A 16 10.61 -8.61 6.45
C LEU A 16 11.60 -8.20 5.35
N LEU A 17 12.54 -7.33 5.68
CA LEU A 17 13.70 -7.04 4.83
C LEU A 17 14.86 -7.91 5.33
N ASP A 18 15.46 -8.70 4.43
CA ASP A 18 16.74 -9.32 4.74
C ASP A 18 17.91 -8.35 4.48
N SER A 19 19.14 -8.81 4.76
CA SER A 19 20.35 -7.99 4.71
C SER A 19 20.64 -7.36 3.35
N ASP A 20 20.02 -7.84 2.27
CA ASP A 20 20.20 -7.36 0.91
C ASP A 20 19.02 -6.49 0.43
N TYR A 21 18.18 -6.01 1.36
CA TYR A 21 16.94 -5.28 1.09
C TYR A 21 15.92 -6.07 0.26
N THR A 22 16.02 -7.41 0.22
CA THR A 22 15.01 -8.23 -0.43
C THR A 22 13.78 -8.32 0.47
N VAL A 23 12.63 -7.93 -0.07
CA VAL A 23 11.34 -7.98 0.63
C VAL A 23 10.82 -9.42 0.70
N LYS A 24 10.59 -9.92 1.91
CA LYS A 24 9.98 -11.23 2.20
C LYS A 24 8.68 -11.03 2.98
N VAL A 25 7.58 -11.59 2.48
CA VAL A 25 6.29 -11.58 3.19
C VAL A 25 6.23 -12.80 4.12
N ALA A 26 6.07 -12.57 5.42
CA ALA A 26 5.85 -13.61 6.42
C ALA A 26 4.40 -14.10 6.37
N LEU A 27 4.22 -15.43 6.28
CA LEU A 27 2.91 -16.08 6.34
C LEU A 27 2.26 -15.88 7.72
N PRO A 28 0.93 -15.74 7.81
CA PRO A 28 0.23 -15.70 9.09
C PRO A 28 0.49 -16.94 9.94
N SER A 29 0.67 -16.71 11.24
CA SER A 29 0.64 -17.74 12.28
C SER A 29 -0.71 -18.48 12.24
N PRO A 30 -0.74 -19.81 12.47
CA PRO A 30 -2.00 -20.60 12.45
C PRO A 30 -3.02 -20.16 13.51
N ASP A 31 -2.60 -19.42 14.54
CA ASP A 31 -3.48 -18.80 15.52
C ASP A 31 -4.01 -17.45 14.98
N GLY A 32 -4.94 -17.55 14.04
CA GLY A 32 -5.56 -16.44 13.34
C GLY A 32 -6.39 -15.53 14.24
N CYS A 33 -5.75 -14.54 14.87
CA CYS A 33 -6.34 -13.27 15.32
C CYS A 33 -5.22 -12.31 15.76
N ALA A 34 -4.24 -12.05 14.90
CA ALA A 34 -3.25 -11.01 15.15
C ALA A 34 -3.84 -9.65 14.72
N ASP A 35 -4.39 -8.90 15.68
CA ASP A 35 -4.83 -7.50 15.62
C ASP A 35 -4.61 -6.80 14.25
N MET A 36 -5.55 -6.98 13.32
CA MET A 36 -5.52 -6.42 11.96
C MET A 36 -6.12 -5.00 11.89
N SER A 37 -6.33 -4.34 13.04
CA SER A 37 -6.98 -3.03 13.08
C SER A 37 -6.22 -2.02 12.22
N GLY A 38 -6.83 -1.58 11.12
CA GLY A 38 -6.29 -0.57 10.20
C GLY A 38 -5.69 -1.10 8.89
N TYR A 39 -5.33 -2.38 8.77
CA TYR A 39 -4.89 -2.99 7.50
C TYR A 39 -6.01 -3.74 6.77
N LEU A 40 -7.09 -4.07 7.46
CA LEU A 40 -8.30 -4.62 6.86
C LEU A 40 -9.13 -3.52 6.19
N ASP A 41 -9.64 -3.82 5.01
CA ASP A 41 -10.71 -3.01 4.44
C ASP A 41 -12.02 -3.19 5.22
N LEU A 42 -12.94 -2.24 5.06
CA LEU A 42 -14.21 -2.22 5.77
C LEU A 42 -15.10 -3.45 5.43
N GLU A 43 -15.05 -3.96 4.21
CA GLU A 43 -15.82 -5.12 3.77
C GLU A 43 -15.33 -6.40 4.46
N ALA A 44 -14.01 -6.62 4.52
CA ALA A 44 -13.39 -7.73 5.21
C ALA A 44 -13.61 -7.68 6.72
N TYR A 45 -13.56 -6.48 7.31
CA TYR A 45 -13.85 -6.27 8.73
C TYR A 45 -15.33 -6.58 9.07
N LEU A 46 -16.27 -6.06 8.26
CA LEU A 46 -17.70 -6.21 8.52
C LEU A 46 -18.22 -7.62 8.20
N LEU A 47 -17.74 -8.24 7.11
CA LEU A 47 -18.21 -9.54 6.65
C LEU A 47 -17.37 -10.72 7.18
N GLY A 48 -16.25 -10.44 7.85
CA GLY A 48 -15.29 -11.45 8.31
C GLY A 48 -14.67 -12.26 7.17
N LYS A 49 -14.69 -11.72 5.95
CA LYS A 49 -14.30 -12.44 4.73
C LYS A 49 -13.11 -11.77 4.08
N LEU A 50 -11.95 -12.41 4.18
CA LEU A 50 -10.76 -12.01 3.47
C LEU A 50 -10.89 -12.36 1.99
N THR A 51 -10.58 -11.41 1.12
CA THR A 51 -10.59 -11.58 -0.33
C THR A 51 -9.25 -11.18 -0.93
N ASN A 52 -9.00 -11.55 -2.19
CA ASN A 52 -7.86 -11.04 -2.94
C ASN A 52 -7.83 -9.50 -2.98
N LYS A 53 -8.99 -8.83 -2.93
CA LYS A 53 -9.07 -7.36 -2.92
C LYS A 53 -8.76 -6.77 -1.55
N SER A 54 -8.94 -7.52 -0.48
CA SER A 54 -8.51 -7.14 0.87
C SER A 54 -6.99 -7.19 1.02
N ASP A 55 -6.35 -8.16 0.36
CA ASP A 55 -4.89 -8.19 0.24
C ASP A 55 -4.37 -7.00 -0.58
N VAL A 56 -5.06 -6.59 -1.65
CA VAL A 56 -4.73 -5.37 -2.42
C VAL A 56 -4.81 -4.12 -1.55
N TYR A 57 -5.87 -3.97 -0.76
CA TYR A 57 -6.00 -2.85 0.18
C TYR A 57 -4.85 -2.82 1.19
N SER A 58 -4.59 -3.97 1.82
CA SER A 58 -3.51 -4.12 2.80
C SER A 58 -2.15 -3.76 2.20
N PHE A 59 -1.90 -4.17 0.95
CA PHE A 59 -0.68 -3.81 0.22
C PHE A 59 -0.65 -2.31 -0.13
N GLY A 60 -1.79 -1.71 -0.46
CA GLY A 60 -1.90 -0.26 -0.63
C GLY A 60 -1.49 0.51 0.62
N ILE A 61 -1.86 0.03 1.81
CA ILE A 61 -1.43 0.65 3.07
C ILE A 61 0.09 0.60 3.20
N VAL A 62 0.71 -0.54 2.90
CA VAL A 62 2.17 -0.70 2.92
C VAL A 62 2.83 0.30 1.96
N LEU A 63 2.32 0.42 0.74
CA LEU A 63 2.85 1.40 -0.22
C LEU A 63 2.73 2.83 0.31
N ALA A 64 1.61 3.17 0.95
CA ALA A 64 1.42 4.48 1.58
C ALA A 64 2.43 4.70 2.72
N GLU A 65 2.69 3.71 3.56
CA GLU A 65 3.71 3.79 4.62
C GLU A 65 5.11 4.01 4.04
N LEU A 66 5.45 3.35 2.93
CA LEU A 66 6.74 3.54 2.25
C LEU A 66 6.88 4.93 1.63
N LEU A 67 5.81 5.43 0.99
CA LEU A 67 5.81 6.74 0.33
C LEU A 67 5.86 7.90 1.32
N THR A 68 5.23 7.75 2.48
CA THR A 68 5.03 8.85 3.45
C THR A 68 5.94 8.76 4.68
N GLY A 69 6.44 7.56 5.01
CA GLY A 69 7.15 7.29 6.26
C GLY A 69 6.25 7.40 7.50
N GLU A 70 4.94 7.55 7.32
CA GLU A 70 3.96 7.70 8.38
C GLU A 70 3.53 6.34 8.94
N LYS A 71 3.07 6.34 10.19
CA LYS A 71 2.45 5.16 10.81
C LYS A 71 1.01 4.99 10.35
N LEU A 72 0.52 3.76 10.42
CA LEU A 72 -0.86 3.41 10.12
C LEU A 72 -1.92 4.30 10.79
N LEU A 73 -1.75 4.58 12.09
CA LEU A 73 -2.66 5.38 12.89
C LEU A 73 -1.92 6.60 13.44
N ASN A 74 -2.49 7.78 13.20
CA ASN A 74 -2.04 9.04 13.77
C ASN A 74 -3.26 9.81 14.33
N ILE A 75 -3.39 9.82 15.65
CA ILE A 75 -4.54 10.42 16.35
C ILE A 75 -4.50 11.95 16.36
N ASP A 76 -3.37 12.56 15.99
CA ASP A 76 -3.22 14.01 15.92
C ASP A 76 -3.73 14.57 14.57
N ARG A 77 -4.16 13.70 13.65
CA ARG A 77 -4.77 14.10 12.36
C ARG A 77 -6.23 14.53 12.54
N PRO A 78 -6.79 15.28 11.56
CA PRO A 78 -8.20 15.62 11.55
C PRO A 78 -9.11 14.39 11.62
N GLU A 79 -10.31 14.59 12.16
CA GLU A 79 -11.34 13.55 12.25
C GLU A 79 -11.63 12.96 10.85
N GLY A 80 -11.58 11.63 10.74
CA GLY A 80 -11.76 10.91 9.49
C GLY A 80 -10.47 10.64 8.70
N GLU A 81 -9.32 11.20 9.11
CA GLU A 81 -8.00 10.98 8.50
C GLU A 81 -7.00 10.31 9.46
N GLU A 82 -7.46 9.78 10.60
CA GLU A 82 -6.59 9.16 11.61
C GLU A 82 -5.85 7.96 11.04
N PHE A 83 -6.51 7.21 10.15
CA PHE A 83 -5.92 6.10 9.42
C PHE A 83 -5.22 6.57 8.15
N LEU A 84 -3.99 6.10 7.97
CA LEU A 84 -3.12 6.46 6.84
C LEU A 84 -3.78 6.24 5.48
N GLY A 85 -4.55 5.16 5.31
CA GLY A 85 -5.23 4.91 4.03
C GLY A 85 -6.17 6.05 3.63
N LYS A 86 -6.98 6.56 4.56
CA LYS A 86 -7.90 7.67 4.32
C LYS A 86 -7.16 8.98 4.10
N TYR A 87 -6.20 9.28 4.98
CA TYR A 87 -5.34 10.46 4.84
C TYR A 87 -4.64 10.51 3.48
N PHE A 88 -4.06 9.39 3.05
CA PHE A 88 -3.35 9.28 1.77
C PHE A 88 -4.30 9.54 0.60
N VAL A 89 -5.44 8.85 0.56
CA VAL A 89 -6.43 9.04 -0.53
C VAL A 89 -6.94 10.48 -0.57
N SER A 90 -7.21 11.10 0.58
CA SER A 90 -7.61 12.50 0.71
C SER A 90 -6.54 13.44 0.12
N ALA A 91 -5.29 13.30 0.57
CA ALA A 91 -4.17 14.11 0.10
C ALA A 91 -3.93 13.97 -1.42
N ILE A 92 -4.06 12.77 -2.01
CA ILE A 92 -3.94 12.60 -3.46
C ILE A 92 -5.09 13.30 -4.20
N LYS A 93 -6.33 13.20 -3.71
CA LYS A 93 -7.50 13.86 -4.31
C LYS A 93 -7.43 15.39 -4.23
N GLU A 94 -6.77 15.91 -3.21
CA GLU A 94 -6.56 17.34 -2.98
C GLU A 94 -5.28 17.89 -3.63
N ASP A 95 -4.59 17.08 -4.46
CA ASP A 95 -3.31 17.43 -5.12
C ASP A 95 -2.17 17.77 -4.13
N ARG A 96 -2.27 17.27 -2.89
CA ARG A 96 -1.28 17.43 -1.81
C ARG A 96 -0.23 16.33 -1.77
N MET A 97 -0.05 15.58 -2.87
CA MET A 97 0.88 14.45 -2.94
C MET A 97 2.28 14.83 -2.46
N ARG A 98 2.84 15.96 -2.93
CA ARG A 98 4.20 16.37 -2.58
C ARG A 98 4.40 16.65 -1.09
N GLU A 99 3.33 17.07 -0.39
CA GLU A 99 3.39 17.40 1.03
C GLU A 99 3.49 16.16 1.91
N ILE A 100 2.92 15.05 1.45
CA ILE A 100 2.85 13.81 2.22
C ILE A 100 4.01 12.85 1.91
N LEU A 101 4.75 13.06 0.82
CA LEU A 101 5.88 12.21 0.46
C LEU A 101 7.09 12.47 1.36
N VAL A 102 7.83 11.41 1.69
CA VAL A 102 9.12 11.54 2.38
C VAL A 102 10.05 12.39 1.52
N GLN A 103 10.59 13.47 2.11
CA GLN A 103 11.49 14.41 1.44
C GLN A 103 12.63 13.71 0.67
N ARG A 104 13.21 12.65 1.26
CA ARG A 104 14.28 11.86 0.64
C ARG A 104 13.85 11.22 -0.69
N LEU A 105 12.61 10.75 -0.81
CA LEU A 105 12.10 10.19 -2.05
C LEU A 105 11.97 11.27 -3.13
N VAL A 106 11.47 12.45 -2.74
CA VAL A 106 11.30 13.60 -3.66
C VAL A 106 12.65 14.09 -4.21
N GLU A 107 13.73 13.93 -3.45
CA GLU A 107 15.09 14.29 -3.87
C GLU A 107 15.76 13.23 -4.77
N MET A 108 15.41 11.95 -4.59
CA MET A 108 16.07 10.83 -5.26
C MET A 108 15.35 10.34 -6.52
N VAL A 109 14.04 10.51 -6.59
CA VAL A 109 13.18 9.89 -7.61
C VAL A 109 12.44 10.97 -8.38
N ASP A 110 12.31 10.80 -9.70
CA ASP A 110 11.50 11.70 -10.52
C ASP A 110 10.05 11.75 -9.99
N ILE A 111 9.52 12.97 -9.88
CA ILE A 111 8.18 13.21 -9.39
C ILE A 111 7.11 12.52 -10.24
N GLU A 112 7.32 12.34 -11.55
CA GLU A 112 6.39 11.62 -12.41
C GLU A 112 6.33 10.13 -12.07
N GLN A 113 7.45 9.53 -11.67
CA GLN A 113 7.48 8.13 -11.21
C GLN A 113 6.80 7.99 -9.84
N LEU A 114 7.09 8.90 -8.91
CA LEU A 114 6.41 8.95 -7.62
C LEU A 114 4.89 9.13 -7.78
N LYS A 115 4.47 9.94 -8.75
CA LYS A 115 3.06 10.15 -9.08
C LYS A 115 2.39 8.87 -9.57
N LYS A 116 3.03 8.08 -10.42
CA LYS A 116 2.50 6.77 -10.86
C LYS A 116 2.28 5.83 -9.68
N VAL A 117 3.27 5.72 -8.79
CA VAL A 117 3.17 4.86 -7.59
C VAL A 117 2.08 5.37 -6.63
N ALA A 118 2.00 6.69 -6.43
CA ALA A 118 0.98 7.29 -5.57
C ALA A 118 -0.45 7.08 -6.11
N MET A 119 -0.67 7.23 -7.42
CA MET A 119 -1.97 6.96 -8.05
C MET A 119 -2.34 5.48 -8.02
N LEU A 120 -1.37 4.58 -8.16
CA LEU A 120 -1.60 3.15 -7.96
C LEU A 120 -1.99 2.84 -6.51
N THR A 121 -1.30 3.46 -5.55
CA THR A 121 -1.56 3.32 -4.11
C THR A 121 -2.96 3.81 -3.76
N GLU A 122 -3.38 4.98 -4.28
CA GLU A 122 -4.75 5.50 -4.14
C GLU A 122 -5.80 4.49 -4.61
N ARG A 123 -5.61 3.90 -5.80
CA ARG A 123 -6.54 2.89 -6.35
C ARG A 123 -6.61 1.63 -5.49
N CYS A 124 -5.49 1.20 -4.91
CA CYS A 124 -5.47 0.05 -4.00
C CYS A 124 -6.28 0.32 -2.72
N LEU A 125 -6.33 1.58 -2.28
CA LEU A 125 -6.95 2.03 -1.03
C LEU A 125 -8.42 2.45 -1.16
N ARG A 126 -9.05 2.26 -2.33
CA ARG A 126 -10.47 2.61 -2.53
C ARG A 126 -11.38 1.77 -1.65
N ASP A 127 -12.45 2.39 -1.16
CA ASP A 127 -13.41 1.72 -0.28
C ASP A 127 -14.10 0.55 -1.00
N GLN A 128 -14.53 0.77 -2.26
CA GLN A 128 -15.17 -0.25 -3.08
C GLN A 128 -14.14 -1.25 -3.61
N SER A 129 -14.28 -2.53 -3.25
CA SER A 129 -13.31 -3.57 -3.58
C SER A 129 -13.26 -3.86 -5.08
N GLU A 130 -14.34 -3.58 -5.82
CA GLU A 130 -14.44 -3.69 -7.28
C GLU A 130 -13.58 -2.65 -8.00
N GLU A 131 -13.43 -1.45 -7.43
CA GLU A 131 -12.64 -0.36 -8.02
C GLU A 131 -11.12 -0.55 -7.83
N ARG A 132 -10.73 -1.42 -6.90
CA ARG A 132 -9.32 -1.75 -6.66
C ARG A 132 -8.76 -2.55 -7.84
N PRO A 133 -7.49 -2.38 -8.22
CA PRO A 133 -6.85 -3.27 -9.19
C PRO A 133 -6.76 -4.70 -8.63
N THR A 134 -6.45 -5.64 -9.51
CA THR A 134 -5.98 -6.98 -9.13
C THR A 134 -4.52 -6.90 -8.70
N MET A 135 -4.07 -7.83 -7.85
CA MET A 135 -2.65 -7.86 -7.45
C MET A 135 -1.70 -8.08 -8.64
N PHE A 136 -2.17 -8.74 -9.71
CA PHE A 136 -1.42 -8.87 -10.95
C PHE A 136 -1.20 -7.52 -11.64
N GLU A 137 -2.23 -6.69 -11.73
CA GLU A 137 -2.13 -5.33 -12.28
C GLU A 137 -1.21 -4.47 -11.41
N VAL A 138 -1.35 -4.54 -10.08
CA VAL A 138 -0.46 -3.83 -9.14
C VAL A 138 1.01 -4.19 -9.39
N ALA A 139 1.34 -5.48 -9.46
CA ALA A 139 2.70 -5.94 -9.71
C ALA A 139 3.22 -5.50 -11.09
N THR A 140 2.38 -5.58 -12.11
CA THR A 140 2.73 -5.17 -13.48
C THR A 140 3.03 -3.68 -13.57
N GLU A 141 2.19 -2.84 -12.97
CA GLU A 141 2.37 -1.40 -12.96
C GLU A 141 3.63 -0.98 -12.17
N LEU A 142 3.90 -1.60 -11.02
CA LEU A 142 5.13 -1.37 -10.26
C LEU A 142 6.37 -1.79 -11.05
N GLN A 143 6.34 -2.94 -11.72
CA GLN A 143 7.45 -3.40 -12.55
C GLN A 143 7.77 -2.42 -13.68
N ASN A 144 6.75 -1.82 -14.30
CA ASN A 144 6.95 -0.83 -15.35
C ASN A 144 7.63 0.43 -14.79
N VAL A 145 7.23 0.91 -13.60
CA VAL A 145 7.89 2.04 -12.93
C VAL A 145 9.36 1.72 -12.66
N ILE A 146 9.69 0.52 -12.17
CA ILE A 146 11.07 0.09 -11.92
C ILE A 146 11.89 0.09 -13.22
N LEU A 147 11.33 -0.47 -14.30
CA LEU A 147 12.02 -0.48 -15.60
C LEU A 147 12.25 0.94 -16.15
N GLU A 148 11.34 1.87 -15.90
CA GLU A 148 11.54 3.27 -16.28
C GLU A 148 12.64 3.95 -15.46
N LEU A 149 12.78 3.61 -14.17
CA LEU A 149 13.86 4.11 -13.32
C LEU A 149 15.23 3.59 -13.76
N ASP A 150 15.33 2.32 -14.14
CA ASP A 150 16.59 1.72 -14.65
C ASP A 150 17.03 2.31 -16.00
N ASN A 151 16.10 2.90 -16.74
CA ASN A 151 16.37 3.58 -18.01
C ASN A 151 16.51 5.10 -17.85
N ASP A 152 16.43 5.64 -16.62
CA ASP A 152 16.63 7.07 -16.37
C ASP A 152 18.13 7.39 -16.49
N PRO A 153 18.55 8.32 -17.37
CA PRO A 153 19.95 8.72 -17.52
C PRO A 153 20.57 9.39 -16.27
N ARG A 154 19.79 9.60 -15.19
CA ARG A 154 20.25 10.08 -13.88
C ARG A 154 20.55 8.96 -12.86
N SER A 155 20.25 7.70 -13.19
CA SER A 155 20.49 6.52 -12.33
C SER A 155 21.97 6.13 -12.23
#